data_AF-A0A936YMV6-F1
#
_entry.id   AF-A0A936YMV6-F1
#
_cell.length_a   1.000
_cell.length_b   1.000
_cell.length_c   1.000
_cell.angle_alpha   90.00
_cell.angle_beta   90.00
_cell.angle_gamma   90.00
#
_symmetry.space_group_name_H-M   'P 1'
#
loop_
_entity.id
_entity.type
_entity.pdbx_description
1 polymer ?
#
loop_
_entity_poly.entity_id
_entity_poly.type
_entity_poly.pdbx_seq_one_letter_code
_entity_poly.pdbx_strand_id
1 'polypeptide(L)'
;MEKSENRNPLPPQQRSLAAQGLRFAAIQERFALQVCEECSTVQYPPRDICGKCLSDQLVWNDVDNHGVLVAATITRVTGDPYFKEMLPWRTGIVKLDCGPSVIAHLHGDCNPDDRVRLVIELDEADQGAMFAMPAADLPDRLDDRQLKTFRHGPDEWEAARITLQQVAGNIEQPADIWPGLHFDNQGE
;
A
#
# COMPACT_ATOMS: atom_id res chain seq x y z
N MET A 1 -16.92 -36.30 -0.44
CA MET A 1 -15.57 -35.76 -0.63
C MET A 1 -15.64 -34.81 -1.81
N GLU A 2 -16.17 -33.61 -1.59
CA GLU A 2 -16.07 -32.53 -2.57
C GLU A 2 -14.59 -32.22 -2.78
N LYS A 3 -14.16 -32.21 -4.05
CA LYS A 3 -12.83 -31.76 -4.44
C LYS A 3 -12.70 -30.33 -3.97
N SER A 4 -11.78 -30.06 -3.04
CA SER A 4 -11.41 -28.70 -2.68
C SER A 4 -11.00 -27.98 -3.95
N GLU A 5 -11.80 -26.99 -4.36
CA GLU A 5 -11.46 -26.05 -5.41
C GLU A 5 -10.02 -25.60 -5.23
N ASN A 6 -9.23 -25.74 -6.30
CA ASN A 6 -7.81 -25.45 -6.34
C ASN A 6 -7.62 -23.93 -6.20
N ARG A 7 -7.73 -23.42 -4.97
CA ARG A 7 -7.59 -22.00 -4.66
C ARG A 7 -6.11 -21.66 -4.81
N ASN A 8 -5.80 -20.77 -5.75
CA ASN A 8 -4.43 -20.30 -5.97
C ASN A 8 -3.86 -19.82 -4.62
N PRO A 9 -2.63 -20.23 -4.22
CA PRO A 9 -2.01 -19.74 -2.99
C PRO A 9 -1.99 -18.21 -2.97
N LEU A 10 -2.45 -17.60 -1.88
CA LEU A 10 -2.45 -16.15 -1.72
C LEU A 10 -1.05 -15.61 -1.37
N PRO A 11 -0.76 -14.32 -1.63
CA PRO A 11 0.48 -13.70 -1.20
C PRO A 11 0.63 -13.71 0.34
N PRO A 12 1.85 -13.52 0.87
CA PRO A 12 2.11 -13.54 2.31
C PRO A 12 1.21 -12.61 3.11
N GLN A 13 0.45 -13.16 4.06
CA GLN A 13 -0.62 -12.45 4.77
C GLN A 13 -0.20 -11.85 6.11
N GLN A 14 0.90 -12.33 6.70
CA GLN A 14 1.34 -11.81 8.00
C GLN A 14 1.79 -10.35 7.86
N ARG A 15 1.16 -9.47 8.63
CA ARG A 15 1.44 -8.03 8.70
C ARG A 15 1.40 -7.57 10.15
N SER A 16 2.25 -6.61 10.48
CA SER A 16 2.14 -5.87 11.75
C SER A 16 0.89 -4.99 11.73
N LEU A 17 0.47 -4.52 12.91
CA LEU A 17 -0.62 -3.53 13.00
C LEU A 17 -0.28 -2.25 12.25
N ALA A 18 0.95 -1.74 12.38
CA ALA A 18 1.41 -0.58 11.62
C ALA A 18 1.28 -0.80 10.10
N ALA A 19 1.60 -1.99 9.60
CA ALA A 19 1.49 -2.31 8.18
C ALA A 19 0.04 -2.35 7.65
N GLN A 20 -0.98 -2.53 8.52
CA GLN A 20 -2.39 -2.42 8.13
C GLN A 20 -2.77 -1.01 7.66
N GLY A 21 -2.02 0.02 8.04
CA GLY A 21 -2.25 1.37 7.53
C GLY A 21 -2.14 1.48 6.00
N LEU A 22 -1.27 0.70 5.36
CA LEU A 22 -1.21 0.63 3.89
C LEU A 22 -2.49 0.05 3.29
N ARG A 23 -3.07 -0.99 3.93
CA ARG A 23 -4.34 -1.56 3.52
C ARG A 23 -5.46 -0.53 3.63
N PHE A 24 -5.55 0.20 4.75
CA PHE A 24 -6.56 1.24 4.91
C PHE A 24 -6.40 2.39 3.92
N ALA A 25 -5.16 2.81 3.63
CA ALA A 25 -4.88 3.80 2.60
C ALA A 25 -5.36 3.32 1.21
N ALA A 26 -5.09 2.06 0.86
CA ALA A 26 -5.57 1.46 -0.39
C ALA A 26 -7.10 1.42 -0.48
N ILE A 27 -7.80 0.98 0.58
CA ILE A 27 -9.28 0.94 0.62
C ILE A 27 -9.89 2.34 0.44
N GLN A 28 -9.19 3.37 0.94
CA GLN A 28 -9.62 4.77 0.80
C GLN A 28 -9.15 5.43 -0.49
N GLU A 29 -8.43 4.70 -1.36
CA GLU A 29 -7.82 5.23 -2.59
C GLU A 29 -6.87 6.41 -2.34
N ARG A 30 -6.20 6.39 -1.18
CA ARG A 30 -5.28 7.44 -0.74
C ARG A 30 -3.84 6.97 -0.83
N PHE A 31 -2.94 7.90 -1.12
CA PHE A 31 -1.52 7.70 -0.93
C PHE A 31 -1.07 8.31 0.40
N ALA A 32 -1.23 7.53 1.48
CA ALA A 32 -0.85 7.93 2.82
C ALA A 32 0.34 7.10 3.33
N LEU A 33 1.23 7.74 4.08
CA LEU A 33 2.33 7.11 4.80
C LEU A 33 2.37 7.61 6.25
N GLN A 34 3.12 6.93 7.11
CA GLN A 34 3.39 7.44 8.46
C GLN A 34 4.29 8.67 8.38
N VAL A 35 3.92 9.72 9.11
CA VAL A 35 4.69 10.95 9.29
C VAL A 35 4.91 11.13 10.78
N CYS A 36 6.16 11.35 11.18
CA CYS A 36 6.48 11.65 12.57
C CYS A 36 6.01 13.06 12.94
N GLU A 37 5.21 13.20 13.99
CA GLU A 37 4.70 14.50 14.43
C GLU A 37 5.82 15.40 15.00
N GLU A 38 6.87 14.80 15.53
CA GLU A 38 7.97 15.53 16.17
C GLU A 38 9.02 16.05 15.16
N CYS A 39 9.41 15.23 14.19
CA CYS A 39 10.49 15.57 13.25
C CYS A 39 10.06 15.59 11.77
N SER A 40 8.76 15.46 11.51
CA SER A 40 8.12 15.49 10.18
C SER A 40 8.65 14.48 9.16
N THR A 41 9.38 13.47 9.62
CA THR A 41 10.00 12.49 8.72
C THR A 41 8.97 11.46 8.28
N VAL A 42 8.77 11.37 6.97
CA VAL A 42 7.93 10.34 6.34
C VAL A 42 8.62 8.97 6.46
N GLN A 43 7.88 7.96 6.91
CA GLN A 43 8.39 6.62 7.17
C GLN A 43 7.91 5.65 6.10
N TYR A 44 8.86 4.83 5.63
CA TYR A 44 8.57 3.59 4.93
C TYR A 44 9.72 2.59 5.19
N PRO A 45 9.43 1.29 5.37
CA PRO A 45 8.11 0.70 5.62
C PRO A 45 7.46 1.26 6.90
N PRO A 46 6.17 0.99 7.17
CA PRO A 46 5.53 1.37 8.42
C PRO A 46 6.27 0.79 9.65
N ARG A 47 6.32 1.57 10.73
CA ARG A 47 7.06 1.30 11.97
C ARG A 47 6.23 1.70 13.19
N ASP A 48 6.61 1.16 14.34
CA ASP A 48 6.07 1.58 15.64
C ASP A 48 6.85 2.76 16.23
N ILE A 49 8.09 2.99 15.76
CA ILE A 49 9.00 4.07 16.21
C ILE A 49 9.64 4.76 15.00
N CYS A 50 9.77 6.09 15.06
CA CYS A 50 10.39 6.90 14.03
C CYS A 50 11.86 6.50 13.82
N GLY A 51 12.23 6.20 12.57
CA GLY A 51 13.60 5.82 12.22
C GLY A 51 14.63 6.95 12.28
N LYS A 52 14.21 8.20 12.56
CA LYS A 52 15.10 9.38 12.63
C LYS A 52 15.30 9.90 14.05
N CYS A 53 14.22 10.16 14.80
CA CYS A 53 14.28 10.76 16.14
C CYS A 53 13.86 9.84 17.28
N LEU A 54 13.46 8.59 16.98
CA LEU A 54 12.99 7.58 17.96
C LEU A 54 11.70 7.94 18.71
N SER A 55 10.99 8.99 18.28
CA SER A 55 9.62 9.29 18.73
C SER A 55 8.67 8.17 18.33
N ASP A 56 7.71 7.86 19.19
CA ASP A 56 6.58 6.95 18.92
C ASP A 56 5.37 7.67 18.29
N GLN A 57 5.42 9.00 18.18
CA GLN A 57 4.36 9.82 17.59
C GLN A 57 4.41 9.75 16.06
N LEU A 58 3.88 8.66 15.51
CA LEU A 58 3.75 8.39 14.07
C LEU A 58 2.27 8.37 13.66
N VAL A 59 1.87 9.32 12.82
CA VAL A 59 0.49 9.44 12.31
C VAL A 59 0.41 9.18 10.81
N TRP A 60 -0.70 8.64 10.31
CA TRP A 60 -0.91 8.42 8.88
C TRP A 60 -1.46 9.67 8.20
N ASN A 61 -0.69 10.25 7.27
CA ASN A 61 -1.07 11.44 6.52
C ASN A 61 -0.91 11.22 5.02
N ASP A 62 -1.69 11.95 4.22
CA ASP A 62 -1.44 12.03 2.78
C ASP A 62 -0.09 12.70 2.53
N VAL A 63 0.70 12.12 1.63
CA VAL A 63 2.02 12.62 1.26
C VAL A 63 2.15 12.66 -0.26
N ASP A 64 3.15 13.39 -0.77
CA ASP A 64 3.45 13.36 -2.20
C ASP A 64 3.80 11.93 -2.64
N ASN A 65 3.16 11.50 -3.72
CA ASN A 65 3.28 10.16 -4.29
C ASN A 65 4.17 10.12 -5.54
N HIS A 66 4.85 11.22 -5.88
CA HIS A 66 5.80 11.25 -6.98
C HIS A 66 7.20 10.84 -6.52
N GLY A 67 7.97 10.31 -7.48
CA GLY A 67 9.35 9.93 -7.25
C GLY A 67 10.09 9.57 -8.53
N VAL A 68 11.28 9.02 -8.34
CA VAL A 68 12.15 8.49 -9.41
C VAL A 68 12.37 7.00 -9.21
N LEU A 69 12.16 6.21 -10.26
CA LEU A 69 12.48 4.78 -10.25
C LEU A 69 14.00 4.59 -10.30
N VAL A 70 14.64 4.37 -9.15
CA VAL A 70 16.11 4.32 -9.06
C VAL A 70 16.69 2.95 -9.41
N ALA A 71 15.89 1.89 -9.30
CA ALA A 71 16.30 0.54 -9.65
C ALA A 71 15.09 -0.32 -10.05
N ALA A 72 15.23 -1.13 -11.08
CA ALA A 72 14.22 -2.10 -11.51
C ALA A 72 14.85 -3.49 -11.64
N THR A 73 14.09 -4.53 -11.28
CA THR A 73 14.47 -5.93 -11.45
C THR A 73 13.31 -6.74 -12.00
N ILE A 74 13.63 -7.90 -12.56
CA ILE A 74 12.67 -8.84 -13.12
C ILE A 74 12.92 -10.22 -12.52
N THR A 75 12.01 -10.64 -11.66
CA THR A 75 11.95 -12.00 -11.14
C THR A 75 11.49 -12.94 -12.25
N ARG A 76 12.38 -13.84 -12.67
CA ARG A 76 12.10 -14.85 -13.71
C ARG A 76 11.83 -16.24 -13.16
N VAL A 77 12.21 -16.48 -11.92
CA VAL A 77 12.01 -17.74 -11.18
C VAL A 77 11.72 -17.37 -9.73
N THR A 78 10.72 -18.01 -9.13
CA THR A 78 10.35 -17.77 -7.73
C THR A 78 10.16 -19.10 -6.98
N GLY A 79 10.48 -19.08 -5.68
CA GLY A 79 10.10 -20.16 -4.76
C GLY A 79 8.68 -19.98 -4.21
N ASP A 80 8.11 -18.78 -4.30
CA ASP A 80 6.77 -18.45 -3.83
C ASP A 80 5.71 -19.05 -4.78
N PRO A 81 4.85 -19.97 -4.31
CA PRO A 81 3.81 -20.56 -5.13
C PRO A 81 2.86 -19.55 -5.78
N TYR A 82 2.54 -18.43 -5.12
CA TYR A 82 1.61 -17.42 -5.63
C TYR A 82 2.10 -16.83 -6.96
N PHE A 83 3.39 -16.48 -7.04
CA PHE A 83 3.94 -15.80 -8.21
C PHE A 83 4.28 -16.72 -9.38
N LYS A 84 4.23 -18.06 -9.24
CA LYS A 84 4.74 -19.00 -10.26
C LYS A 84 4.11 -18.82 -11.64
N GLU A 85 2.80 -18.60 -11.69
CA GLU A 85 2.05 -18.46 -12.96
C GLU A 85 2.08 -17.02 -13.51
N MET A 86 2.63 -16.07 -12.73
CA MET A 86 2.66 -14.64 -13.07
C MET A 86 4.03 -14.15 -13.54
N LEU A 87 5.02 -15.04 -13.60
CA LEU A 87 6.36 -14.71 -14.08
C LEU A 87 6.34 -14.37 -15.59
N PRO A 88 7.19 -13.45 -16.06
CA PRO A 88 8.19 -12.69 -15.31
C PRO A 88 7.58 -11.51 -14.52
N TRP A 89 8.00 -11.32 -13.27
CA TRP A 89 7.44 -10.30 -12.38
C TRP A 89 8.42 -9.14 -12.13
N ARG A 90 8.00 -7.90 -12.39
CA ARG A 90 8.79 -6.67 -12.28
C ARG A 90 8.53 -5.99 -10.94
N THR A 91 9.62 -5.69 -10.24
CA THR A 91 9.64 -4.89 -9.01
C THR A 91 10.79 -3.90 -9.07
N GLY A 92 10.74 -2.87 -8.23
CA GLY A 92 11.78 -1.86 -8.19
C GLY A 92 11.80 -1.09 -6.89
N ILE A 93 12.75 -0.17 -6.81
CA ILE A 93 12.88 0.80 -5.73
C ILE A 93 12.59 2.17 -6.31
N VAL A 94 11.62 2.88 -5.73
CA VAL A 94 11.32 4.27 -6.07
C VAL A 94 11.80 5.17 -4.94
N LYS A 95 12.60 6.17 -5.27
CA LYS A 95 12.92 7.26 -4.34
C LYS A 95 11.79 8.28 -4.42
N LEU A 96 10.96 8.36 -3.38
CA LEU A 96 9.89 9.35 -3.31
C LEU A 96 10.47 10.75 -3.03
N ASP A 97 9.82 11.76 -3.60
CA ASP A 97 10.18 13.17 -3.39
C ASP A 97 9.97 13.58 -1.92
N CYS A 98 9.00 12.95 -1.25
CA CYS A 98 8.73 13.16 0.18
C CYS A 98 9.75 12.49 1.13
N GLY A 99 10.76 11.78 0.59
CA GLY A 99 11.94 11.37 1.35
C GLY A 99 12.28 9.87 1.33
N PRO A 100 11.37 8.93 1.60
CA PRO A 100 11.77 7.53 1.70
C PRO A 100 11.99 6.86 0.34
N SER A 101 12.71 5.74 0.35
CA SER A 101 12.78 4.82 -0.80
C SER A 101 11.81 3.66 -0.56
N VAL A 102 10.93 3.40 -1.52
CA VAL A 102 9.87 2.40 -1.43
C VAL A 102 10.12 1.22 -2.36
N ILE A 103 9.80 0.01 -1.92
CA ILE A 103 9.76 -1.16 -2.79
C ILE A 103 8.37 -1.19 -3.43
N ALA A 104 8.33 -1.28 -4.76
CA ALA A 104 7.09 -1.25 -5.52
C ALA A 104 7.06 -2.31 -6.62
N HIS A 105 5.85 -2.75 -6.94
CA HIS A 105 5.53 -3.39 -8.22
C HIS A 105 5.61 -2.34 -9.32
N LEU A 106 5.98 -2.75 -10.54
CA LEU A 106 6.20 -1.81 -11.65
C LEU A 106 5.22 -2.05 -12.79
N HIS A 107 4.61 -0.96 -13.26
CA HIS A 107 3.93 -0.94 -14.55
C HIS A 107 4.91 -1.25 -15.69
N GLY A 108 4.46 -1.92 -16.75
CA GLY A 108 5.24 -2.31 -17.93
C GLY A 108 6.05 -1.16 -18.55
N ASP A 109 5.47 0.03 -18.57
CA ASP A 109 6.09 1.23 -19.16
C ASP A 109 7.03 2.02 -18.24
N CYS A 110 7.24 1.59 -16.99
CA CYS A 110 8.20 2.24 -16.10
C CYS A 110 9.62 1.70 -16.33
N ASN A 111 10.60 2.58 -16.53
CA ASN A 111 12.02 2.25 -16.67
C ASN A 111 12.87 2.94 -15.58
N PRO A 112 14.06 2.42 -15.27
CA PRO A 112 15.02 3.12 -14.41
C PRO A 112 15.22 4.57 -14.88
N ASP A 113 15.35 5.47 -13.91
CA ASP A 113 15.47 6.92 -14.05
C ASP A 113 14.18 7.66 -14.50
N ASP A 114 13.08 6.95 -14.76
CA ASP A 114 11.79 7.58 -15.06
C ASP A 114 11.19 8.28 -13.83
N ARG A 115 10.45 9.36 -14.10
CA ARG A 115 9.49 9.92 -13.16
C ARG A 115 8.27 9.02 -13.09
N VAL A 116 7.89 8.67 -11.86
CA VAL A 116 6.77 7.77 -11.58
C VAL A 116 5.84 8.38 -10.54
N ARG A 117 4.60 7.90 -10.55
CA ARG A 117 3.59 8.15 -9.52
C ARG A 117 3.27 6.83 -8.83
N LEU A 118 3.24 6.83 -7.51
CA LEU A 118 2.89 5.66 -6.73
C LEU A 118 1.40 5.65 -6.39
N VAL A 119 0.84 4.45 -6.41
CA VAL A 119 -0.47 4.14 -5.85
C VAL A 119 -0.32 2.99 -4.86
N ILE A 120 -1.27 2.88 -3.94
CA ILE A 120 -1.37 1.74 -3.04
C ILE A 120 -2.61 0.95 -3.47
N GLU A 121 -2.42 -0.27 -3.94
CA GLU A 121 -3.48 -1.14 -4.42
C GLU A 121 -3.63 -2.34 -3.49
N LEU A 122 -4.81 -2.96 -3.48
CA LEU A 122 -5.04 -4.19 -2.74
C LEU A 122 -4.56 -5.40 -3.54
N ASP A 123 -3.77 -6.27 -2.93
CA ASP A 123 -3.43 -7.56 -3.54
C ASP A 123 -4.57 -8.60 -3.39
N GLU A 124 -4.37 -9.80 -3.94
CA GLU A 124 -5.34 -10.90 -3.79
C GLU A 124 -5.53 -11.37 -2.33
N ALA A 125 -4.67 -10.95 -1.39
CA ALA A 125 -4.84 -11.16 0.04
C ALA A 125 -5.41 -9.94 0.78
N ASP A 126 -5.95 -8.95 0.07
CA ASP A 126 -6.49 -7.71 0.62
C ASP A 126 -5.43 -6.91 1.42
N GLN A 127 -4.16 -7.01 1.05
CA GLN A 127 -3.08 -6.21 1.64
C GLN A 127 -2.73 -5.03 0.73
N GLY A 128 -2.46 -3.88 1.34
CA GLY A 128 -1.98 -2.71 0.60
C GLY A 128 -0.54 -2.92 0.11
N ALA A 129 -0.33 -2.77 -1.19
CA ALA A 129 0.96 -2.90 -1.86
C ALA A 129 1.25 -1.69 -2.75
N MET A 130 2.52 -1.31 -2.82
CA MET A 130 2.96 -0.17 -3.62
C MET A 130 3.07 -0.56 -5.10
N PHE A 131 2.45 0.23 -5.98
CA PHE A 131 2.55 0.06 -7.42
C PHE A 131 3.01 1.37 -8.08
N ALA A 132 4.09 1.30 -8.85
CA ALA A 132 4.66 2.44 -9.56
C ALA A 132 4.08 2.54 -10.97
N MET A 133 3.38 3.64 -11.21
CA MET A 133 2.77 4.02 -12.48
C MET A 133 3.64 5.05 -13.20
N PRO A 134 3.61 5.11 -14.55
CA PRO A 134 4.20 6.22 -15.28
C PRO A 134 3.63 7.56 -14.78
N ALA A 135 4.47 8.59 -14.66
CA ALA A 135 4.00 9.91 -14.23
C ALA A 135 3.05 10.56 -15.27
N ALA A 136 3.21 10.23 -16.55
CA ALA A 136 2.28 10.62 -17.60
C ALA A 136 1.00 9.78 -17.55
N ASP A 137 -0.14 10.41 -17.81
CA ASP A 137 -1.40 9.68 -17.94
C ASP A 137 -1.45 8.99 -19.32
N LEU A 138 -1.26 7.67 -19.34
CA LEU A 138 -1.29 6.87 -20.57
C LEU A 138 -2.70 6.28 -20.77
N PRO A 139 -3.23 6.26 -22.01
CA PRO A 139 -4.61 5.83 -22.31
C PRO A 139 -4.95 4.44 -21.79
N ASP A 140 -3.99 3.51 -21.85
CA ASP A 140 -4.18 2.09 -21.53
C ASP A 140 -3.40 1.68 -20.28
N ARG A 141 -3.06 2.62 -19.38
CA ARG A 141 -2.24 2.31 -18.18
C ARG A 141 -2.88 1.30 -17.22
N LEU A 142 -4.20 1.15 -17.27
CA LEU A 142 -4.93 0.17 -16.46
C LEU A 142 -4.89 -1.24 -17.08
N ASP A 143 -4.43 -1.37 -18.33
CA ASP A 143 -4.35 -2.64 -19.04
C ASP A 143 -3.09 -3.46 -18.68
N ASP A 144 -2.23 -2.93 -17.80
CA ASP A 144 -0.99 -3.59 -17.40
C ASP A 144 -1.23 -4.96 -16.74
N ARG A 145 -0.42 -5.93 -17.18
CA ARG A 145 -0.56 -7.33 -16.79
C ARG A 145 -0.39 -7.55 -15.29
N GLN A 146 0.55 -6.86 -14.64
CA GLN A 146 0.77 -7.02 -13.20
C GLN A 146 -0.26 -6.24 -12.40
N LEU A 147 -0.60 -5.06 -12.90
CA LEU A 147 -1.57 -4.20 -12.26
C LEU A 147 -2.94 -4.88 -12.15
N LYS A 148 -3.37 -5.60 -13.20
CA LYS A 148 -4.60 -6.41 -13.21
C LYS A 148 -4.66 -7.53 -12.17
N THR A 149 -3.53 -7.97 -11.61
CA THR A 149 -3.55 -8.96 -10.52
C THR A 149 -3.83 -8.32 -9.18
N PHE A 150 -3.68 -7.00 -9.07
CA PHE A 150 -4.17 -6.24 -7.93
C PHE A 150 -5.65 -5.96 -8.13
N ARG A 151 -6.38 -5.93 -7.01
CA ARG A 151 -7.75 -5.48 -6.98
C ARG A 151 -7.74 -3.96 -6.99
N HIS A 152 -8.15 -3.41 -8.12
CA HIS A 152 -8.45 -1.98 -8.27
C HIS A 152 -9.65 -1.58 -7.42
N GLY A 153 -9.57 -0.41 -6.79
CA GLY A 153 -10.74 0.31 -6.25
C GLY A 153 -11.83 0.51 -7.31
N PRO A 154 -13.11 0.68 -6.93
CA PRO A 154 -14.20 -0.04 -7.57
C PRO A 154 -14.83 0.65 -8.79
N ASP A 155 -14.88 -0.09 -9.90
CA ASP A 155 -15.97 -0.04 -10.88
C ASP A 155 -17.22 -0.84 -10.42
N GLU A 156 -17.20 -1.46 -9.22
CA GLU A 156 -18.31 -2.23 -8.63
C GLU A 156 -18.81 -1.65 -7.28
N TRP A 157 -19.43 -0.47 -7.32
CA TRP A 157 -19.74 0.33 -6.11
C TRP A 157 -21.09 0.07 -5.41
N GLU A 158 -21.99 -0.76 -5.93
CA GLU A 158 -23.35 -0.85 -5.34
C GLU A 158 -23.39 -1.60 -3.98
N ALA A 159 -22.51 -2.59 -3.77
CA ALA A 159 -22.54 -3.44 -2.57
C ALA A 159 -21.84 -2.80 -1.35
N ALA A 160 -20.68 -2.15 -1.55
CA ALA A 160 -19.93 -1.51 -0.48
C ALA A 160 -20.62 -0.23 0.06
N ARG A 161 -21.41 0.45 -0.79
CA ARG A 161 -22.17 1.65 -0.40
C ARG A 161 -23.27 1.33 0.61
N ILE A 162 -23.93 0.17 0.49
CA ILE A 162 -24.95 -0.30 1.43
C ILE A 162 -24.31 -0.60 2.78
N THR A 163 -23.15 -1.26 2.81
CA THR A 163 -22.47 -1.59 4.07
C THR A 163 -21.88 -0.36 4.75
N LEU A 164 -21.30 0.59 4.00
CA LEU A 164 -20.82 1.86 4.56
C LEU A 164 -21.97 2.77 5.02
N GLN A 165 -23.12 2.82 4.35
CA GLN A 165 -24.28 3.57 4.82
C GLN A 165 -24.96 2.95 6.05
N GLN A 166 -24.89 1.62 6.20
CA GLN A 166 -25.39 0.92 7.38
C GLN A 166 -24.47 1.06 8.60
N VAL A 167 -23.17 1.30 8.40
CA VAL A 167 -22.19 1.51 9.49
C VAL A 167 -21.97 3.01 9.78
N ALA A 168 -22.04 3.88 8.77
CA ALA A 168 -21.83 5.33 8.91
C ALA A 168 -23.08 6.11 9.33
N GLY A 169 -24.18 5.44 9.67
CA GLY A 169 -25.39 6.07 10.21
C GLY A 169 -25.22 6.75 11.59
N ASN A 170 -24.00 6.93 12.10
CA ASN A 170 -23.72 7.59 13.38
C ASN A 170 -22.29 8.15 13.52
N ILE A 171 -21.60 8.54 12.43
CA ILE A 171 -20.22 9.07 12.53
C ILE A 171 -20.14 10.51 12.01
N GLU A 172 -20.44 11.46 12.89
CA GLU A 172 -20.12 12.88 12.69
C GLU A 172 -18.70 13.15 13.22
N GLN A 173 -17.76 13.42 12.29
CA GLN A 173 -16.39 13.93 12.43
C GLN A 173 -15.21 12.91 12.29
N PRO A 174 -14.21 13.20 11.44
CA PRO A 174 -13.06 12.32 11.16
C PRO A 174 -11.96 12.31 12.24
N ALA A 175 -12.13 13.03 13.35
CA ALA A 175 -11.15 13.11 14.43
C ALA A 175 -11.23 11.95 15.45
N ASP A 176 -12.31 11.15 15.43
CA ASP A 176 -12.60 10.17 16.48
C ASP A 176 -12.27 8.70 16.12
N ILE A 177 -11.54 8.46 15.02
CA ILE A 177 -11.17 7.08 14.59
C ILE A 177 -9.95 6.52 15.37
N TRP A 178 -9.39 7.29 16.30
CA TRP A 178 -8.27 6.86 17.12
C TRP A 178 -8.57 7.08 18.61
N PRO A 179 -8.90 6.05 19.42
CA PRO A 179 -8.74 6.19 20.84
C PRO A 179 -7.25 6.30 21.11
N GLY A 180 -6.82 7.48 21.58
CA GLY A 180 -5.47 7.70 22.07
C GLY A 180 -5.08 6.61 23.05
N LEU A 181 -4.07 5.83 22.69
CA LEU A 181 -3.32 5.02 23.63
C LEU A 181 -2.45 5.97 24.47
N HIS A 182 -3.09 6.68 25.39
CA HIS A 182 -2.41 7.16 26.57
C HIS A 182 -2.00 5.93 27.37
N PHE A 183 -0.72 5.55 27.27
CA PHE A 183 -0.11 4.73 28.30
C PHE A 183 0.10 5.64 29.51
N ASP A 184 -0.83 5.58 30.47
CA ASP A 184 -0.60 6.07 31.82
C ASP A 184 0.61 5.33 32.39
N ASN A 185 1.76 5.99 32.38
CA ASN A 185 2.94 5.53 33.06
C ASN A 185 2.85 5.98 34.52
N GLN A 186 1.96 5.34 35.27
CA GLN A 186 2.00 5.34 36.73
C GLN A 186 2.55 3.99 37.19
N GLY A 187 3.83 4.00 37.55
CA GLY A 187 4.53 2.90 38.20
C GLY A 187 5.72 3.47 38.95
N GLU A 188 5.70 3.26 40.26
CA GLU A 188 6.63 3.71 41.32
C GLU A 188 8.11 3.36 41.09
#